data_AF-A0A183A2C8-F1
#
_entry.id   AF-A0A183A2C8-F1
#
_cell.length_a   1.000
_cell.length_b   1.000
_cell.length_c   1.000
_cell.angle_alpha   90.00
_cell.angle_beta   90.00
_cell.angle_gamma   90.00
#
_symmetry.space_group_name_H-M   'P 1'
#
loop_
_entity.id
_entity.type
_entity.pdbx_description
1 polymer ?
#
loop_
_entity_poly.entity_id
_entity_poly.type
_entity_poly.pdbx_seq_one_letter_code
_entity_poly.pdbx_strand_id
1 'polypeptide(L)'
;MAANGEKIHDKLINGRQLKCVQGGTTAIPGAFGCGKTVISQSLSKYSNSDIIVYVGCGERGNEMSEVLRDFPELTVELDGKQESIMQRTALVANTSNMPVAAREASIYTGITLSEYFRDMGYNVSMMADSTSRWAEALREISGRLAEMPADSGYPAYLGARLAR
;
A
#
# COMPACT_ATOMS: atom_id res chain seq x y z
N MET A 1 -41.32 5.97 2.03
CA MET A 1 -40.78 6.35 0.71
C MET A 1 -39.26 6.34 0.85
N ALA A 2 -38.59 5.18 0.74
CA ALA A 2 -38.27 4.44 -0.50
C ALA A 2 -37.44 5.34 -1.45
N ALA A 3 -36.24 5.01 -1.92
CA ALA A 3 -35.50 3.75 -1.92
C ALA A 3 -34.04 3.97 -2.38
N ASN A 4 -33.26 2.88 -2.32
CA ASN A 4 -32.15 2.52 -3.20
C ASN A 4 -30.73 3.03 -2.89
N GLY A 5 -29.90 2.09 -2.42
CA GLY A 5 -28.45 2.22 -2.50
C GLY A 5 -27.64 1.28 -1.61
N GLU A 6 -28.09 0.04 -1.34
CA GLU A 6 -27.19 -1.00 -0.82
C GLU A 6 -26.05 -1.23 -1.84
N LYS A 7 -24.95 -0.48 -1.72
CA LYS A 7 -23.69 -0.85 -2.37
C LYS A 7 -23.06 -1.96 -1.52
N ILE A 8 -22.99 -3.14 -2.12
CA ILE A 8 -22.57 -4.42 -1.55
C ILE A 8 -21.03 -4.46 -1.39
N HIS A 9 -20.43 -3.43 -0.78
CA HIS A 9 -18.97 -3.29 -0.70
C HIS A 9 -18.52 -2.90 0.71
N ASP A 10 -18.73 -3.79 1.69
CA ASP A 10 -18.24 -3.53 3.05
C ASP A 10 -18.03 -4.76 3.96
N LYS A 11 -18.02 -5.99 3.40
CA LYS A 11 -18.14 -7.21 4.22
C LYS A 11 -16.85 -7.78 4.82
N LEU A 12 -15.66 -7.42 4.33
CA LEU A 12 -14.41 -8.05 4.80
C LEU A 12 -13.74 -7.32 5.98
N ILE A 13 -13.85 -5.99 6.06
CA ILE A 13 -13.18 -5.18 7.09
C ILE A 13 -14.21 -4.53 8.03
N ASN A 14 -15.25 -3.89 7.49
CA ASN A 14 -16.29 -3.21 8.27
C ASN A 14 -17.39 -4.15 8.83
N GLY A 15 -17.28 -5.45 8.57
CA GLY A 15 -18.29 -6.45 8.90
C GLY A 15 -18.44 -6.81 10.39
N ARG A 16 -17.41 -6.69 11.25
CA ARG A 16 -17.61 -6.89 12.71
C ARG A 16 -16.47 -6.58 13.71
N GLN A 17 -15.27 -6.12 13.34
CA GLN A 17 -14.24 -5.87 14.38
C GLN A 17 -13.16 -4.80 14.12
N LEU A 18 -12.82 -4.45 12.87
CA LEU A 18 -11.80 -3.43 12.59
C LEU A 18 -12.30 -2.49 11.50
N LYS A 19 -12.80 -1.32 11.88
CA LYS A 19 -13.27 -0.31 10.93
C LYS A 19 -12.11 0.56 10.47
N CYS A 20 -11.94 0.68 9.16
CA CYS A 20 -10.99 1.63 8.56
C CYS A 20 -11.76 2.86 8.08
N VAL A 21 -11.31 4.04 8.45
CA VAL A 21 -11.88 5.32 8.01
C VAL A 21 -10.98 5.95 6.95
N GLN A 22 -11.56 6.76 6.06
CA GLN A 22 -10.76 7.55 5.12
C GLN A 22 -9.83 8.50 5.88
N GLY A 23 -8.55 8.51 5.50
CA GLY A 23 -7.49 9.21 6.23
C GLY A 23 -6.99 8.51 7.50
N GLY A 24 -7.55 7.35 7.86
CA GLY A 24 -7.06 6.52 8.96
C GLY A 24 -5.88 5.65 8.55
N THR A 25 -5.07 5.25 9.52
CA THR A 25 -3.94 4.33 9.32
C THR A 25 -4.35 2.92 9.73
N THR A 26 -4.09 1.93 8.89
CA THR A 26 -4.35 0.51 9.18
C THR A 26 -3.14 -0.34 8.81
N ALA A 27 -2.81 -1.30 9.67
CA ALA A 27 -1.77 -2.28 9.43
C ALA A 27 -2.38 -3.67 9.30
N ILE A 28 -1.94 -4.42 8.29
CA ILE A 28 -2.33 -5.82 8.07
C ILE A 28 -1.08 -6.69 8.28
N PRO A 29 -0.78 -7.06 9.53
CA PRO A 29 0.33 -7.98 9.80
C PRO A 29 -0.04 -9.38 9.32
N GLY A 30 0.95 -10.13 8.86
CA GLY A 30 0.75 -11.52 8.47
C GLY A 30 2.00 -12.15 7.88
N ALA A 31 2.10 -13.48 7.96
CA ALA A 31 3.21 -14.21 7.36
C ALA A 31 3.14 -14.17 5.82
N PHE A 32 4.23 -14.58 5.19
CA PHE A 32 4.32 -14.68 3.73
C PHE A 32 3.28 -15.68 3.19
N GLY A 33 2.56 -15.32 2.12
CA GLY A 33 1.52 -16.18 1.54
C GLY A 33 0.17 -16.21 2.27
N CYS A 34 -0.03 -15.43 3.34
CA CYS A 34 -1.31 -15.36 4.06
C CYS A 34 -2.41 -14.53 3.36
N GLY A 35 -2.25 -14.19 2.08
CA GLY A 35 -3.23 -13.42 1.32
C GLY A 35 -3.20 -11.90 1.52
N LYS A 36 -2.07 -11.32 1.99
CA LYS A 36 -1.93 -9.86 2.14
C LYS A 36 -2.15 -9.12 0.82
N THR A 37 -1.51 -9.58 -0.25
CA THR A 37 -1.65 -9.01 -1.60
C THR A 37 -3.07 -9.13 -2.13
N VAL A 38 -3.76 -10.24 -1.85
CA VAL A 38 -5.17 -10.45 -2.21
C VAL A 38 -6.09 -9.46 -1.49
N ILE A 39 -5.81 -9.17 -0.21
CA ILE A 39 -6.55 -8.14 0.55
C ILE A 39 -6.27 -6.75 -0.04
N SER A 40 -5.01 -6.42 -0.36
CA SER A 40 -4.64 -5.14 -0.99
C SER A 40 -5.30 -4.95 -2.36
N GLN A 41 -5.34 -6.00 -3.20
CA GLN A 41 -6.06 -6.00 -4.48
C GLN A 41 -7.57 -5.79 -4.27
N SER A 42 -8.16 -6.49 -3.31
CA SER A 42 -9.58 -6.36 -2.98
C SER A 42 -9.91 -4.95 -2.48
N LEU A 43 -9.04 -4.35 -1.66
CA LEU A 43 -9.19 -2.98 -1.18
C LEU A 43 -9.02 -1.98 -2.33
N SER A 44 -8.11 -2.22 -3.27
CA SER A 44 -7.94 -1.37 -4.46
C SER A 44 -9.19 -1.37 -5.36
N LYS A 45 -9.89 -2.50 -5.43
CA LYS A 45 -11.13 -2.64 -6.21
C LYS A 45 -12.35 -2.05 -5.52
N TYR A 46 -12.53 -2.38 -4.24
CA TYR A 46 -13.77 -2.09 -3.52
C TYR A 46 -13.69 -0.89 -2.57
N SER A 47 -12.55 -0.19 -2.47
CA SER A 47 -12.50 1.02 -1.66
C SER A 47 -13.27 2.17 -2.30
N ASN A 48 -13.84 3.01 -1.44
CA ASN A 48 -14.51 4.26 -1.82
C ASN A 48 -13.50 5.41 -2.05
N SER A 49 -12.26 5.10 -2.42
CA SER A 49 -11.21 6.10 -2.67
C SER A 49 -11.17 6.45 -4.15
N ASP A 50 -10.93 7.71 -4.45
CA ASP A 50 -10.85 8.23 -5.82
C ASP A 50 -9.57 7.76 -6.50
N ILE A 51 -8.45 7.76 -5.75
CA ILE A 51 -7.13 7.40 -6.25
C ILE A 51 -6.49 6.36 -5.32
N ILE A 52 -5.84 5.36 -5.91
CA ILE A 52 -5.08 4.34 -5.20
C ILE A 52 -3.60 4.51 -5.50
N VAL A 53 -2.77 4.49 -4.47
CA VAL A 53 -1.30 4.47 -4.63
C VAL A 53 -0.78 3.17 -4.05
N TYR A 54 -0.26 2.28 -4.89
CA TYR A 54 0.34 1.03 -4.45
C TYR A 54 1.85 1.11 -4.55
N VAL A 55 2.53 0.87 -3.42
CA VAL A 55 3.98 0.84 -3.33
C VAL A 55 4.43 -0.58 -3.02
N GLY A 56 5.05 -1.22 -4.00
CA GLY A 56 5.78 -2.46 -3.84
C GLY A 56 7.20 -2.15 -3.34
N CYS A 57 7.54 -2.52 -2.10
CA CYS A 57 8.85 -2.32 -1.50
C CYS A 57 9.51 -3.67 -1.18
N GLY A 58 10.48 -4.07 -2.00
CA GLY A 58 11.26 -5.28 -1.77
C GLY A 58 10.48 -6.58 -2.03
N GLU A 59 9.39 -6.49 -2.79
CA GLU A 59 8.58 -7.66 -3.18
C GLU A 59 9.32 -8.53 -4.20
N ARG A 60 8.88 -9.78 -4.35
CA ARG A 60 9.46 -10.66 -5.37
C ARG A 60 9.03 -10.17 -6.75
N GLY A 61 9.92 -10.28 -7.73
CA GLY A 61 9.61 -9.86 -9.11
C GLY A 61 8.37 -10.56 -9.69
N ASN A 62 8.12 -11.81 -9.28
CA ASN A 62 6.95 -12.56 -9.70
C ASN A 62 5.64 -11.98 -9.12
N GLU A 63 5.64 -11.54 -7.86
CA GLU A 63 4.47 -10.93 -7.21
C GLU A 63 4.16 -9.56 -7.84
N MET A 64 5.19 -8.76 -8.11
CA MET A 64 5.01 -7.49 -8.81
C MET A 64 4.53 -7.67 -10.25
N SER A 65 4.97 -8.74 -10.93
CA SER A 65 4.50 -9.07 -12.28
C SER A 65 3.04 -9.52 -12.29
N GLU A 66 2.62 -10.27 -11.27
CA GLU A 66 1.22 -10.66 -11.06
C GLU A 66 0.35 -9.43 -10.82
N VAL A 67 0.76 -8.51 -9.93
CA VAL A 67 0.09 -7.22 -9.71
C VAL A 67 -0.05 -6.43 -11.01
N LEU A 68 1.03 -6.32 -11.80
CA LEU A 68 1.02 -5.60 -13.07
C LEU A 68 0.12 -6.22 -14.15
N ARG A 69 -0.07 -7.54 -14.12
CA ARG A 69 -0.95 -8.24 -15.06
C ARG A 69 -2.40 -8.16 -14.62
N ASP A 70 -2.65 -8.34 -13.33
CA ASP A 70 -4.01 -8.45 -12.79
C ASP A 70 -4.69 -7.08 -12.68
N PHE A 71 -3.95 -6.01 -12.33
CA PHE A 71 -4.54 -4.67 -12.14
C PHE A 71 -5.24 -4.11 -13.39
N PRO A 72 -4.68 -4.24 -14.62
CA PRO A 72 -5.36 -3.85 -15.85
C PRO A 72 -6.67 -4.62 -16.10
N GLU A 73 -6.73 -5.90 -15.74
CA GLU A 73 -7.89 -6.77 -15.94
C GLU A 73 -9.03 -6.47 -14.95
N LEU A 74 -8.70 -5.86 -13.81
CA LEU A 74 -9.70 -5.45 -12.84
C LEU A 74 -10.40 -4.17 -13.31
N THR A 75 -11.71 -4.28 -13.51
CA THR A 75 -12.59 -3.15 -13.81
C THR A 75 -13.46 -2.76 -12.62
N VAL A 76 -13.81 -1.48 -12.56
CA VAL A 76 -14.72 -0.89 -11.59
C VAL A 76 -15.79 -0.09 -12.32
N GLU A 77 -17.01 -0.10 -11.78
CA GLU A 77 -18.11 0.69 -12.32
C GLU A 77 -18.17 2.03 -11.57
N LEU A 78 -17.74 3.09 -12.25
CA LEU A 78 -17.87 4.47 -11.79
C LEU A 78 -18.87 5.19 -12.70
N ASP A 79 -19.90 5.78 -12.10
CA ASP A 79 -20.94 6.56 -12.80
C ASP A 79 -21.56 5.85 -14.02
N GLY A 80 -21.72 4.53 -13.93
CA GLY A 80 -22.31 3.68 -14.98
C GLY A 80 -21.34 3.34 -16.13
N LYS A 81 -20.05 3.68 -16.02
CA LYS A 81 -18.99 3.28 -16.96
C LYS A 81 -18.04 2.29 -16.30
N GLN A 82 -17.69 1.25 -17.05
CA GLN A 82 -16.64 0.30 -16.69
C GLN A 82 -15.29 0.93 -17.04
N GLU A 83 -14.51 1.29 -16.02
CA GLU A 83 -13.14 1.76 -16.20
C GLU A 83 -12.15 0.78 -15.55
N SER A 84 -10.97 0.64 -16.14
CA SER A 84 -9.91 -0.17 -15.56
C SER A 84 -9.34 0.54 -14.33
N ILE A 85 -9.06 -0.24 -13.28
CA ILE A 85 -8.47 0.28 -12.03
C ILE A 85 -7.13 0.98 -12.28
N MET A 86 -6.41 0.60 -13.35
CA MET A 86 -5.14 1.22 -13.73
C MET A 86 -5.26 2.72 -14.04
N GLN A 87 -6.42 3.22 -14.47
CA GLN A 87 -6.59 4.64 -14.75
C GLN A 87 -6.58 5.51 -13.49
N ARG A 88 -6.94 4.92 -12.34
CA ARG A 88 -6.97 5.60 -11.03
C ARG A 88 -5.89 5.13 -10.06
N THR A 89 -4.97 4.30 -10.52
CA THR A 89 -3.96 3.67 -9.67
C THR A 89 -2.56 4.06 -10.09
N ALA A 90 -1.78 4.62 -9.16
CA ALA A 90 -0.35 4.81 -9.33
C ALA A 90 0.43 3.66 -8.68
N LEU A 91 1.33 3.04 -9.45
CA LEU A 91 2.16 1.93 -8.99
C LEU A 91 3.63 2.37 -8.84
N VAL A 92 4.19 2.22 -7.64
CA VAL A 92 5.62 2.36 -7.38
C VAL A 92 6.20 0.96 -7.17
N ALA A 93 6.86 0.43 -8.18
CA ALA A 93 7.41 -0.92 -8.17
C ALA A 93 8.88 -0.91 -7.78
N ASN A 94 9.20 -1.43 -6.60
CA ASN A 94 10.56 -1.70 -6.16
C ASN A 94 10.71 -3.18 -5.79
N THR A 95 11.44 -3.93 -6.62
CA THR A 95 11.64 -5.36 -6.41
C THR A 95 12.82 -5.63 -5.46
N SER A 96 12.85 -6.81 -4.87
CA SER A 96 13.95 -7.27 -4.02
C SER A 96 15.35 -7.24 -4.68
N ASN A 97 15.47 -7.19 -6.00
CA ASN A 97 16.77 -7.07 -6.67
C ASN A 97 17.30 -5.62 -6.77
N MET A 98 16.44 -4.63 -6.52
CA MET A 98 16.79 -3.22 -6.66
C MET A 98 17.55 -2.71 -5.41
N PRO A 99 18.28 -1.58 -5.53
CA PRO A 99 19.10 -1.05 -4.43
C PRO A 99 18.30 -0.80 -3.14
N VAL A 100 18.91 -1.09 -1.99
CA VAL A 100 18.30 -0.87 -0.66
C VAL A 100 17.92 0.59 -0.42
N ALA A 101 18.71 1.55 -0.91
CA ALA A 101 18.36 2.96 -0.85
C ALA A 101 17.09 3.30 -1.65
N ALA A 102 16.86 2.61 -2.77
CA ALA A 102 15.62 2.79 -3.53
C ALA A 102 14.41 2.26 -2.75
N ARG A 103 14.59 1.24 -1.89
CA ARG A 103 13.49 0.69 -1.07
C ARG A 103 13.03 1.71 -0.03
N GLU A 104 13.98 2.42 0.56
CA GLU A 104 13.67 3.54 1.43
C GLU A 104 12.93 4.65 0.66
N ALA A 105 13.47 5.06 -0.48
CA ALA A 105 12.89 6.11 -1.30
C ALA A 105 11.49 5.75 -1.84
N SER A 106 11.20 4.49 -2.18
CA SER A 106 9.92 4.11 -2.77
C SER A 106 8.72 4.39 -1.87
N ILE A 107 8.88 4.21 -0.56
CA ILE A 107 7.82 4.53 0.41
C ILE A 107 7.57 6.03 0.44
N TYR A 108 8.62 6.84 0.54
CA TYR A 108 8.48 8.30 0.54
C TYR A 108 7.91 8.84 -0.77
N THR A 109 8.30 8.27 -1.91
CA THR A 109 7.73 8.63 -3.21
C THR A 109 6.24 8.34 -3.24
N GLY A 110 5.80 7.16 -2.75
CA GLY A 110 4.38 6.84 -2.70
C GLY A 110 3.58 7.72 -1.73
N ILE A 111 4.14 8.06 -0.57
CA ILE A 111 3.51 9.04 0.35
C ILE A 111 3.39 10.39 -0.35
N THR A 112 4.46 10.88 -0.97
CA THR A 112 4.47 12.18 -1.67
C THR A 112 3.44 12.24 -2.80
N LEU A 113 3.31 11.17 -3.60
CA LEU A 113 2.26 11.07 -4.61
C LEU A 113 0.87 11.08 -3.97
N SER A 114 0.70 10.38 -2.85
CA SER A 114 -0.58 10.32 -2.15
C SER A 114 -0.97 11.68 -1.57
N GLU A 115 -0.02 12.41 -0.99
CA GLU A 115 -0.24 13.77 -0.50
C GLU A 115 -0.53 14.75 -1.63
N TYR A 116 0.18 14.64 -2.75
CA TYR A 116 -0.08 15.46 -3.94
C TYR A 116 -1.53 15.33 -4.43
N PHE A 117 -2.05 14.11 -4.52
CA PHE A 117 -3.44 13.87 -4.90
C PHE A 117 -4.44 14.26 -3.82
N ARG A 118 -4.09 14.11 -2.54
CA ARG A 118 -4.89 14.60 -1.42
C ARG A 118 -5.05 16.13 -1.48
N ASP A 119 -3.97 16.84 -1.79
CA ASP A 119 -3.96 18.30 -1.85
C ASP A 119 -4.78 18.85 -3.03
N MET A 120 -5.04 18.03 -4.06
CA MET A 120 -6.02 18.32 -5.12
C MET A 120 -7.48 18.14 -4.70
N GLY A 121 -7.74 17.62 -3.49
CA GLY A 121 -9.07 17.37 -2.96
C GLY A 121 -9.61 15.96 -3.22
N TYR A 122 -8.79 15.03 -3.72
CA TYR A 122 -9.19 13.63 -3.92
C TYR A 122 -9.03 12.81 -2.64
N ASN A 123 -9.89 11.81 -2.46
CA ASN A 123 -9.72 10.81 -1.41
C ASN A 123 -8.74 9.75 -1.88
N VAL A 124 -7.56 9.71 -1.27
CA VAL A 124 -6.47 8.80 -1.68
C VAL A 124 -6.30 7.68 -0.67
N SER A 125 -6.09 6.46 -1.16
CA SER A 125 -5.69 5.32 -0.34
C SER A 125 -4.31 4.82 -0.78
N MET A 126 -3.33 4.90 0.13
CA MET A 126 -1.99 4.36 -0.08
C MET A 126 -1.87 2.95 0.50
N MET A 127 -1.27 2.03 -0.25
CA MET A 127 -0.91 0.69 0.20
C MET A 127 0.59 0.49 0.08
N ALA A 128 1.25 0.13 1.17
CA ALA A 128 2.69 -0.15 1.22
C ALA A 128 2.92 -1.63 1.50
N ASP A 129 3.40 -2.36 0.48
CA ASP A 129 3.66 -3.79 0.54
C ASP A 129 5.13 -4.05 0.13
N SER A 130 6.08 -4.34 1.01
CA SER A 130 5.96 -4.55 2.45
C SER A 130 6.82 -3.58 3.27
N THR A 131 6.22 -3.05 4.34
CA THR A 131 6.91 -2.17 5.30
C THR A 131 7.98 -2.91 6.11
N SER A 132 7.90 -4.24 6.21
CA SER A 132 8.96 -5.05 6.84
C SER A 132 10.26 -5.04 6.02
N ARG A 133 10.17 -5.15 4.69
CA ARG A 133 11.35 -5.07 3.81
C ARG A 133 11.97 -3.67 3.79
N TRP A 134 11.15 -2.64 3.99
CA TRP A 134 11.63 -1.28 4.21
C TRP A 134 12.43 -1.17 5.52
N ALA A 135 11.93 -1.73 6.63
CA ALA A 135 12.67 -1.75 7.90
C ALA A 135 13.99 -2.54 7.80
N GLU A 136 14.01 -3.67 7.08
CA GLU A 136 15.24 -4.41 6.81
C GLU A 136 16.24 -3.59 5.97
N ALA A 137 15.75 -2.81 5.00
CA ALA A 137 16.59 -1.90 4.22
C ALA A 137 17.24 -0.84 5.11
N LEU A 138 16.48 -0.24 6.03
CA LEU A 138 17.01 0.72 7.01
C LEU A 138 18.08 0.08 7.90
N ARG A 139 17.89 -1.17 8.33
CA ARG A 139 18.88 -1.94 9.08
C ARG A 139 20.16 -2.18 8.28
N GLU A 140 20.04 -2.51 6.99
CA GLU A 140 21.22 -2.71 6.14
C GLU A 140 21.99 -1.39 5.94
N ILE A 141 21.27 -0.29 5.74
CA ILE A 141 21.87 1.05 5.60
C ILE A 141 22.58 1.48 6.88
N SER A 142 21.93 1.35 8.04
CA SER A 142 22.54 1.70 9.33
C SER A 142 23.77 0.84 9.64
N GLY A 143 23.72 -0.46 9.29
CA GLY A 143 24.85 -1.37 9.41
C GLY A 143 26.05 -0.95 8.55
N ARG A 144 25.81 -0.48 7.32
CA ARG A 144 26.87 0.05 6.44
C ARG A 144 27.46 1.37 6.94
N LEU A 145 26.65 2.17 7.64
CA LEU A 145 27.08 3.42 8.29
C LEU A 145 27.78 3.20 9.64
N ALA A 146 27.91 1.94 10.09
CA ALA A 146 28.47 1.57 11.38
C ALA A 146 27.78 2.26 12.57
N GLU A 147 26.49 2.53 12.44
CA GLU A 147 25.68 3.06 13.53
C GLU A 147 25.46 1.96 14.58
N MET A 148 25.36 2.37 15.85
CA MET A 148 25.06 1.42 16.91
C MET A 148 23.63 0.90 16.74
N PRO A 149 23.44 -0.43 16.58
CA PRO A 149 22.10 -1.00 16.48
C PRO A 149 21.38 -0.90 17.82
N ALA A 150 20.06 -0.74 17.75
CA ALA A 150 19.16 -0.96 18.87
C ALA A 150 18.73 -2.44 18.87
N ASP A 151 17.46 -2.73 19.15
CA ASP A 151 16.94 -4.10 19.21
C ASP A 151 16.97 -4.81 17.85
N SER A 152 17.33 -6.10 17.86
CA SER A 152 17.33 -7.00 16.69
C SER A 152 18.11 -6.48 15.47
N GLY A 153 19.05 -5.56 15.69
CA GLY A 153 19.88 -4.96 14.65
C GLY A 153 19.27 -3.73 13.98
N TYR A 154 18.05 -3.31 14.33
CA TYR A 154 17.44 -2.12 13.73
C TYR A 154 18.05 -0.82 14.25
N PRO A 155 18.05 0.27 13.46
CA PRO A 155 18.52 1.57 13.92
C PRO A 155 17.60 2.14 14.99
N ALA A 156 18.15 2.93 15.92
CA ALA A 156 17.39 3.57 17.00
C ALA A 156 16.28 4.51 16.47
N TYR A 157 16.44 5.06 15.25
CA TYR A 157 15.45 5.95 14.63
C TYR A 157 14.32 5.22 13.89
N LEU A 158 14.24 3.88 13.91
CA LEU A 158 13.18 3.14 13.21
C LEU A 158 11.78 3.57 13.68
N GLY A 159 11.58 3.73 14.99
CA GLY A 159 10.30 4.20 15.54
C GLY A 159 9.95 5.61 15.08
N ALA A 160 10.94 6.51 15.01
CA ALA A 160 10.74 7.88 14.53
C ALA A 160 10.40 7.92 13.04
N ARG A 161 10.95 7.01 12.23
CA ARG A 161 10.64 6.90 10.79
C ARG A 161 9.26 6.30 10.53
N LEU A 162 8.80 5.35 11.36
CA LEU A 162 7.47 4.75 11.24
C LEU A 162 6.33 5.68 11.69
N ALA A 163 6.60 6.56 12.65
CA ALA A 163 5.59 7.48 13.19
C ALA A 163 5.36 8.73 12.32
N ARG A 164 6.26 8.97 11.35
CA ARG A 164 6.23 10.13 10.46
C ARG A 164 5.48 9.80 9.18
#